data_AF-A0A1F9TFL3-F1
#
_entry.id   AF-A0A1F9TFL3-F1
#
_cell.length_a   1.000
_cell.length_b   1.000
_cell.length_c   1.000
_cell.angle_alpha   90.00
_cell.angle_beta   90.00
_cell.angle_gamma   90.00
#
_symmetry.space_group_name_H-M   'P 1'
#
loop_
_entity.id
_entity.type
_entity.pdbx_description
1 polymer ?
#
loop_
_entity_poly.entity_id
_entity_poly.type
_entity_poly.pdbx_seq_one_letter_code
_entity_poly.pdbx_strand_id
1 'polypeptide(L)'
;MAAAKKLLPHLDWIYLGAEFCENLLEDGFCGEAERWQAEGKKVCLLTPLLTERGVKALGSLGRRLMAACSAGRLDPARLELTVNDLGAAALAARERWPFKLAAGRQISHNFLQLEKKHLKAVNRPTLAFFADLGIERFELSPAGRLPPANFHSRAFGLGREAFKVTLHYPYLDLTTTRTCLVGMPYVAPKDSVSGINCLRECEACSFEVDHPWIKEKLQIRGNTVFAAFPKKVQYAPAEAGRLNADRLVYSPLV
;
A
#
# COMPACT_ATOMS: atom_id res chain seq x y z
N MET A 1 -18.51 -4.83 12.54
CA MET A 1 -18.94 -3.60 11.82
C MET A 1 -19.37 -2.43 12.72
N ALA A 2 -20.01 -2.63 13.88
CA ALA A 2 -20.48 -1.53 14.73
C ALA A 2 -19.37 -0.59 15.26
N ALA A 3 -18.20 -1.13 15.61
CA ALA A 3 -17.05 -0.32 16.04
C ALA A 3 -16.44 0.51 14.89
N ALA A 4 -16.33 -0.08 13.69
CA ALA A 4 -15.85 0.64 12.50
C ALA A 4 -16.77 1.82 12.16
N LYS A 5 -18.10 1.64 12.21
CA LYS A 5 -19.08 2.71 11.95
C LYS A 5 -18.92 3.92 12.88
N LYS A 6 -18.51 3.72 14.13
CA LYS A 6 -18.26 4.81 15.09
C LYS A 6 -16.98 5.59 14.77
N LEU A 7 -16.01 4.97 14.11
CA LEU A 7 -14.74 5.60 13.76
C LEU A 7 -14.82 6.37 12.43
N LEU A 8 -15.68 5.94 11.50
CA LEU A 8 -15.82 6.53 10.16
C LEU A 8 -15.91 8.06 10.13
N PRO A 9 -16.68 8.74 11.01
CA PRO A 9 -16.76 10.20 11.00
C PRO A 9 -15.40 10.88 11.22
N HIS A 10 -14.49 10.23 11.95
CA HIS A 10 -13.18 10.76 12.33
C HIS A 10 -12.06 10.42 11.34
N LEU A 11 -12.35 9.65 10.29
CA LEU A 11 -11.36 9.29 9.26
C LEU A 11 -11.38 10.31 8.12
N ASP A 12 -10.21 10.79 7.70
CA ASP A 12 -10.07 11.68 6.55
C ASP A 12 -9.95 10.91 5.22
N TRP A 13 -9.25 9.77 5.28
CA TRP A 13 -8.89 8.94 4.13
C TRP A 13 -9.49 7.54 4.26
N ILE A 14 -10.03 7.05 3.15
CA ILE A 14 -10.45 5.66 2.99
C ILE A 14 -9.51 4.99 1.99
N TYR A 15 -8.90 3.90 2.43
CA TYR A 15 -8.04 3.07 1.61
C TYR A 15 -8.88 1.93 1.02
N LEU A 16 -8.89 1.82 -0.31
CA LEU A 16 -9.63 0.80 -1.05
C LEU A 16 -8.67 0.00 -1.92
N GLY A 17 -8.97 -1.28 -2.12
CA GLY A 17 -8.19 -2.15 -3.00
C GLY A 17 -7.30 -3.14 -2.28
N ALA A 18 -6.73 -4.04 -3.07
CA ALA A 18 -5.84 -5.08 -2.59
C ALA A 18 -4.39 -4.71 -2.91
N GLU A 19 -3.62 -4.48 -1.85
CA GLU A 19 -2.21 -4.11 -1.96
C GLU A 19 -1.30 -5.27 -2.40
N PHE A 20 -1.74 -6.51 -2.19
CA PHE A 20 -0.84 -7.66 -2.29
C PHE A 20 -1.18 -8.62 -3.43
N CYS A 21 -2.39 -8.59 -3.99
CA CYS A 21 -2.84 -9.57 -4.98
C CYS A 21 -3.64 -8.93 -6.12
N GLU A 22 -3.15 -9.08 -7.37
CA GLU A 22 -3.86 -8.59 -8.57
C GLU A 22 -5.18 -9.30 -8.85
N ASN A 23 -5.41 -10.52 -8.37
CA ASN A 23 -6.69 -11.22 -8.55
C ASN A 23 -7.84 -10.58 -7.75
N LEU A 24 -7.49 -9.74 -6.77
CA LEU A 24 -8.42 -8.96 -5.94
C LEU A 24 -8.55 -7.52 -6.46
N LEU A 25 -8.00 -7.21 -7.65
CA LEU A 25 -8.28 -5.95 -8.32
C LEU A 25 -9.69 -6.03 -8.91
N GLU A 26 -10.67 -5.49 -8.18
CA GLU A 26 -12.08 -5.61 -8.52
C GLU A 26 -12.63 -4.43 -9.31
N ASP A 27 -13.71 -4.69 -10.03
CA ASP A 27 -14.40 -3.65 -10.76
C ASP A 27 -15.19 -2.69 -9.86
N GLY A 28 -15.54 -3.09 -8.63
CA GLY A 28 -16.39 -2.31 -7.72
C GLY A 28 -15.78 -1.01 -7.17
N PHE A 29 -14.45 -0.86 -7.23
CA PHE A 29 -13.75 0.25 -6.55
C PHE A 29 -14.18 1.65 -7.01
N CYS A 30 -14.60 1.82 -8.26
CA CYS A 30 -15.08 3.12 -8.75
C CYS A 30 -16.36 3.55 -8.01
N GLY A 31 -17.34 2.66 -7.88
CA GLY A 31 -18.59 2.97 -7.17
C GLY A 31 -18.37 3.20 -5.67
N GLU A 32 -17.44 2.45 -5.07
CA GLU A 32 -17.04 2.69 -3.68
C GLU A 32 -16.34 4.03 -3.48
N ALA A 33 -15.45 4.41 -4.40
CA ALA A 33 -14.79 5.71 -4.35
C ALA A 33 -15.81 6.85 -4.46
N GLU A 34 -16.78 6.75 -5.39
CA GLU A 34 -17.87 7.71 -5.54
C GLU A 34 -18.67 7.85 -4.24
N ARG A 35 -19.07 6.72 -3.63
CA ARG A 35 -19.78 6.70 -2.35
C ARG A 35 -18.99 7.43 -1.26
N TRP A 36 -17.72 7.08 -1.06
CA TRP A 36 -16.92 7.65 0.02
C TRP A 36 -16.62 9.15 -0.19
N GLN A 37 -16.43 9.59 -1.43
CA GLN A 37 -16.28 11.02 -1.69
C GLN A 37 -17.59 11.80 -1.48
N ALA A 38 -18.75 11.22 -1.82
CA ALA A 38 -20.05 11.80 -1.51
C ALA A 38 -20.28 11.96 0.00
N GLU A 39 -19.71 11.06 0.81
CA GLU A 39 -19.67 11.16 2.27
C GLU A 39 -18.58 12.12 2.80
N GLY A 40 -17.93 12.89 1.91
CA GLY A 40 -16.94 13.87 2.30
C GLY A 40 -15.57 13.28 2.65
N LYS A 41 -15.25 12.04 2.28
CA LYS A 41 -13.94 11.42 2.50
C LYS A 41 -12.97 11.60 1.32
N LYS A 42 -11.68 11.47 1.56
CA LYS A 42 -10.66 11.30 0.51
C LYS A 42 -10.46 9.80 0.28
N VAL A 43 -10.10 9.41 -0.93
CA VAL A 43 -9.95 8.00 -1.28
C VAL A 43 -8.54 7.73 -1.80
N CYS A 44 -7.92 6.70 -1.24
CA CYS A 44 -6.65 6.16 -1.67
C CYS A 44 -6.88 4.78 -2.26
N LEU A 45 -6.53 4.57 -3.53
CA LEU A 45 -6.63 3.29 -4.21
C LEU A 45 -5.29 2.57 -4.13
N LEU A 46 -5.28 1.38 -3.56
CA LEU A 46 -4.11 0.51 -3.45
C LEU A 46 -3.98 -0.34 -4.70
N THR A 47 -2.80 -0.35 -5.33
CA THR A 47 -2.47 -1.30 -6.40
C THR A 47 -1.60 -2.42 -5.88
N PRO A 48 -1.77 -3.67 -6.35
CA PRO A 48 -0.83 -4.74 -6.12
C PRO A 48 0.33 -4.71 -7.10
N LEU A 49 1.29 -5.63 -6.94
CA LEU A 49 2.21 -5.99 -8.02
C LEU A 49 1.43 -6.53 -9.23
N LEU A 50 1.67 -5.99 -10.41
CA LEU A 50 0.92 -6.25 -11.63
C LEU A 50 1.66 -7.18 -12.58
N THR A 51 0.90 -8.10 -13.17
CA THR A 51 1.25 -8.75 -14.43
C THR A 51 0.62 -8.00 -15.61
N GLU A 52 0.82 -8.47 -16.85
CA GLU A 52 0.11 -7.95 -18.04
C GLU A 52 -1.42 -7.93 -17.87
N ARG A 53 -1.96 -8.93 -17.17
CA ARG A 53 -3.39 -8.99 -16.85
C ARG A 53 -3.76 -7.89 -15.85
N GLY A 54 -2.97 -7.74 -14.79
CA GLY A 54 -3.14 -6.67 -13.79
C GLY A 54 -3.09 -5.28 -14.43
N VAL A 55 -2.17 -5.02 -15.36
CA VAL A 55 -2.07 -3.76 -16.10
C VAL A 55 -3.35 -3.48 -16.91
N LYS A 56 -3.90 -4.48 -17.60
CA LYS A 56 -5.17 -4.33 -18.35
C LYS A 56 -6.34 -4.02 -17.42
N ALA A 57 -6.44 -4.73 -16.30
CA ALA A 57 -7.49 -4.53 -15.31
C ALA A 57 -7.39 -3.15 -14.66
N LEU A 58 -6.20 -2.74 -14.22
CA LEU A 58 -5.94 -1.43 -13.65
C LEU A 58 -6.21 -0.31 -14.66
N GLY A 59 -5.84 -0.51 -15.93
CA GLY A 59 -6.16 0.43 -17.01
C GLY A 59 -7.67 0.60 -17.23
N SER A 60 -8.44 -0.49 -17.13
CA SER A 60 -9.90 -0.44 -17.19
C SER A 60 -10.51 0.33 -16.02
N LEU A 61 -10.02 0.07 -14.80
CA LEU A 61 -10.44 0.80 -13.60
C LEU A 61 -10.12 2.31 -13.74
N GLY A 62 -8.90 2.66 -14.17
CA GLY A 62 -8.49 4.04 -14.39
C GLY A 62 -9.36 4.79 -15.37
N ARG A 63 -9.73 4.18 -16.51
CA ARG A 63 -10.67 4.78 -17.47
C ARG A 63 -12.03 5.08 -16.85
N ARG A 64 -12.53 4.19 -16.01
CA ARG A 64 -13.82 4.40 -15.31
C ARG A 64 -13.72 5.52 -14.27
N LEU A 65 -12.64 5.56 -13.49
CA LEU A 65 -12.38 6.66 -12.55
C LEU A 65 -12.26 8.01 -13.27
N MET A 66 -11.55 8.07 -14.39
CA MET A 66 -11.45 9.28 -15.21
C MET A 66 -12.82 9.69 -15.77
N ALA A 67 -13.62 8.75 -16.27
CA ALA A 67 -14.97 9.05 -16.73
C ALA A 67 -15.87 9.59 -15.61
N ALA A 68 -15.75 9.05 -14.40
CA ALA A 68 -16.44 9.55 -13.22
C ALA A 68 -15.98 10.97 -12.81
N CYS A 69 -14.67 11.25 -12.91
CA CYS A 69 -14.14 12.60 -12.70
C CYS A 69 -14.69 13.60 -13.73
N SER A 70 -14.66 13.24 -15.03
CA SER A 70 -15.20 14.08 -16.10
C SER A 70 -16.70 14.33 -15.96
N ALA A 71 -17.43 13.40 -15.37
CA ALA A 71 -18.85 13.54 -15.07
C ALA A 71 -19.14 14.28 -13.74
N GLY A 72 -18.12 14.76 -13.03
CA GLY A 72 -18.25 15.46 -11.75
C GLY A 72 -18.68 14.57 -10.57
N ARG A 73 -18.63 13.24 -10.72
CA ARG A 73 -18.95 12.29 -9.63
C ARG A 73 -17.76 12.03 -8.70
N LEU A 74 -16.55 12.30 -9.18
CA LEU A 74 -15.33 12.21 -8.40
C LEU A 74 -14.54 13.52 -8.54
N ASP A 75 -13.98 13.98 -7.43
CA ASP A 75 -12.96 15.01 -7.40
C ASP A 75 -11.57 14.35 -7.47
N PRO A 76 -10.82 14.54 -8.57
CA PRO A 76 -9.50 13.95 -8.72
C PRO A 76 -8.49 14.47 -7.68
N ALA A 77 -8.66 15.67 -7.13
CA ALA A 77 -7.78 16.21 -6.09
C ALA A 77 -7.92 15.48 -4.74
N ARG A 78 -9.01 14.70 -4.60
CA ARG A 78 -9.34 13.87 -3.43
C ARG A 78 -9.13 12.38 -3.72
N LEU A 79 -8.48 12.05 -4.84
CA LEU A 79 -8.03 10.72 -5.19
C LEU A 79 -6.50 10.63 -5.13
N GLU A 80 -6.03 9.55 -4.53
CA GLU A 80 -4.63 9.15 -4.52
C GLU A 80 -4.54 7.70 -4.98
N LEU A 81 -3.51 7.38 -5.75
CA LEU A 81 -3.16 6.02 -6.17
C LEU A 81 -1.85 5.62 -5.48
N THR A 82 -1.92 4.65 -4.59
CA THR A 82 -0.73 4.02 -4.02
C THR A 82 -0.26 2.92 -4.96
N VAL A 83 0.91 3.13 -5.56
CA VAL A 83 1.54 2.19 -6.49
C VAL A 83 2.54 1.30 -5.77
N ASN A 84 2.43 -0.02 -5.94
CA ASN A 84 3.37 -1.00 -5.39
C ASN A 84 4.38 -1.57 -6.40
N ASP A 85 4.29 -1.15 -7.67
CA ASP A 85 5.31 -1.40 -8.68
C ASP A 85 5.43 -0.23 -9.67
N LEU A 86 6.50 -0.25 -10.48
CA LEU A 86 6.77 0.76 -11.49
C LEU A 86 5.84 0.66 -12.71
N GLY A 87 5.22 -0.49 -12.97
CA GLY A 87 4.26 -0.68 -14.05
C GLY A 87 2.96 0.09 -13.79
N ALA A 88 2.45 0.09 -12.56
CA ALA A 88 1.31 0.89 -12.13
C ALA A 88 1.61 2.39 -12.25
N ALA A 89 2.79 2.83 -11.81
CA ALA A 89 3.23 4.22 -11.94
C ALA A 89 3.34 4.64 -13.42
N ALA A 90 4.00 3.82 -14.25
CA ALA A 90 4.17 4.07 -15.67
C ALA A 90 2.82 4.08 -16.41
N LEU A 91 1.88 3.21 -16.03
CA LEU A 91 0.52 3.20 -16.56
C LEU A 91 -0.21 4.51 -16.25
N ALA A 92 -0.20 4.95 -14.99
CA ALA A 92 -0.85 6.20 -14.58
C ALA A 92 -0.28 7.41 -15.33
N ALA A 93 1.05 7.47 -15.49
CA ALA A 93 1.73 8.53 -16.24
C ALA A 93 1.38 8.49 -17.75
N ARG A 94 1.43 7.31 -18.39
CA ARG A 94 1.11 7.12 -19.80
C ARG A 94 -0.31 7.55 -20.13
N GLU A 95 -1.25 7.16 -19.28
CA GLU A 95 -2.68 7.46 -19.42
C GLU A 95 -3.05 8.85 -18.86
N ARG A 96 -2.07 9.61 -18.35
CA ARG A 96 -2.22 10.97 -17.79
C ARG A 96 -3.33 11.06 -16.74
N TRP A 97 -3.34 10.11 -15.82
CA TRP A 97 -4.33 10.11 -14.74
C TRP A 97 -4.19 11.37 -13.87
N PRO A 98 -5.29 12.07 -13.54
CA PRO A 98 -5.23 13.32 -12.79
C PRO A 98 -5.07 13.10 -11.27
N PHE A 99 -4.72 11.87 -10.84
CA PHE A 99 -4.66 11.48 -9.44
C PHE A 99 -3.26 11.69 -8.88
N LYS A 100 -3.16 11.97 -7.59
CA LYS A 100 -1.85 11.98 -6.91
C LYS A 100 -1.30 10.55 -6.83
N LEU A 101 0.01 10.40 -6.93
CA LEU A 101 0.67 9.12 -6.76
C LEU A 101 1.37 9.04 -5.40
N ALA A 102 1.30 7.88 -4.76
CA ALA A 102 2.05 7.54 -3.57
C ALA A 102 2.80 6.21 -3.82
N ALA A 103 4.01 6.07 -3.27
CA ALA A 103 4.72 4.81 -3.26
C ALA A 103 4.21 3.94 -2.10
N GLY A 104 3.60 2.81 -2.44
CA GLY A 104 3.15 1.82 -1.47
C GLY A 104 4.28 1.12 -0.73
N ARG A 105 3.93 0.27 0.23
CA ARG A 105 4.89 -0.37 1.12
C ARG A 105 5.86 -1.28 0.37
N GLN A 106 5.37 -2.01 -0.63
CA GLN A 106 6.18 -2.96 -1.39
C GLN A 106 7.23 -2.26 -2.24
N ILE A 107 6.86 -1.21 -2.97
CA ILE A 107 7.85 -0.46 -3.76
C ILE A 107 8.80 0.31 -2.84
N SER A 108 8.30 0.81 -1.71
CA SER A 108 9.09 1.54 -0.71
C SER A 108 10.29 0.74 -0.20
N HIS A 109 10.15 -0.58 -0.05
CA HIS A 109 11.27 -1.45 0.35
C HIS A 109 12.44 -1.51 -0.65
N ASN A 110 12.22 -1.16 -1.92
CA ASN A 110 13.30 -1.16 -2.92
C ASN A 110 14.28 0.01 -2.74
N PHE A 111 13.90 1.04 -2.00
CA PHE A 111 14.69 2.26 -1.88
C PHE A 111 14.74 2.86 -0.47
N LEU A 112 13.93 2.35 0.46
CA LEU A 112 14.02 2.61 1.88
C LEU A 112 14.53 1.35 2.58
N GLN A 113 15.73 1.42 3.13
CA GLN A 113 16.36 0.29 3.82
C GLN A 113 16.48 0.57 5.31
N LEU A 114 16.07 -0.39 6.12
CA LEU A 114 16.31 -0.35 7.56
C LEU A 114 17.72 -0.87 7.86
N GLU A 115 18.67 0.02 8.05
CA GLU A 115 20.05 -0.31 8.42
C GLU A 115 20.28 -0.13 9.92
N LYS A 116 20.48 -1.25 10.63
CA LYS A 116 20.66 -1.33 12.10
C LYS A 116 19.49 -0.71 12.87
N LYS A 117 19.44 0.61 12.94
CA LYS A 117 18.45 1.42 13.67
C LYS A 117 18.03 2.68 12.88
N HIS A 118 18.41 2.81 11.61
CA HIS A 118 18.13 3.97 10.78
C HIS A 118 17.39 3.54 9.53
N LEU A 119 16.35 4.29 9.17
CA LEU A 119 15.70 4.14 7.88
C LEU A 119 16.43 5.03 6.87
N LYS A 120 17.03 4.43 5.85
CA LYS A 120 17.84 5.15 4.86
C LYS A 120 17.21 5.09 3.49
N ALA A 121 17.13 6.22 2.82
CA ALA A 121 17.00 6.24 1.38
C ALA A 121 18.31 5.72 0.77
N VAL A 122 18.20 4.82 -0.21
CA VAL A 122 19.36 4.14 -0.82
C VAL A 122 20.31 5.15 -1.48
N ASN A 123 19.77 6.08 -2.29
CA ASN A 123 20.56 7.14 -2.90
C ASN A 123 19.65 8.32 -3.34
N ARG A 124 20.27 9.46 -3.66
CA ARG A 124 19.58 10.67 -4.15
C ARG A 124 18.90 10.48 -5.50
N PRO A 125 19.53 9.88 -6.54
CA PRO A 125 18.90 9.63 -7.83
C PRO A 125 17.56 8.89 -7.74
N THR A 126 17.41 7.92 -6.83
CA THR A 126 16.15 7.20 -6.65
C THR A 126 15.03 8.11 -6.14
N LEU A 127 15.33 8.98 -5.18
CA LEU A 127 14.31 9.92 -4.69
C LEU A 127 13.94 10.97 -5.73
N ALA A 128 14.91 11.43 -6.53
CA ALA A 128 14.65 12.31 -7.67
C ALA A 128 13.75 11.63 -8.71
N PHE A 129 14.03 10.36 -9.03
CA PHE A 129 13.22 9.56 -9.95
C PHE A 129 11.74 9.47 -9.50
N PHE A 130 11.47 9.26 -8.21
CA PHE A 130 10.09 9.24 -7.72
C PHE A 130 9.44 10.63 -7.77
N ALA A 131 10.19 11.69 -7.45
CA ALA A 131 9.69 13.05 -7.58
C ALA A 131 9.32 13.40 -9.05
N ASP A 132 10.12 12.95 -10.01
CA ASP A 132 9.84 13.12 -11.46
C ASP A 132 8.57 12.37 -11.90
N LEU A 133 8.22 11.27 -11.21
CA LEU A 133 6.95 10.57 -11.38
C LEU A 133 5.78 11.22 -10.63
N GLY A 134 6.01 12.33 -9.92
CA GLY A 134 5.01 12.98 -9.07
C GLY A 134 4.70 12.22 -7.78
N ILE A 135 5.60 11.33 -7.35
CA ILE A 135 5.48 10.57 -6.10
C ILE A 135 6.25 11.29 -5.00
N GLU A 136 5.51 11.91 -4.09
CA GLU A 136 6.04 12.63 -2.93
C GLU A 136 5.72 11.93 -1.61
N ARG A 137 4.88 10.88 -1.64
CA ARG A 137 4.42 10.16 -0.44
C ARG A 137 4.89 8.71 -0.45
N PHE A 138 5.33 8.25 0.72
CA PHE A 138 5.90 6.92 0.92
C PHE A 138 5.20 6.21 2.07
N GLU A 139 4.70 5.01 1.81
CA GLU A 139 3.97 4.23 2.79
C GLU A 139 4.90 3.22 3.47
N LEU A 140 4.80 3.13 4.80
CA LEU A 140 5.65 2.28 5.63
C LEU A 140 4.82 1.54 6.67
N SER A 141 5.22 0.31 6.99
CA SER A 141 4.74 -0.43 8.17
C SER A 141 5.86 -0.47 9.22
N PRO A 142 5.86 0.38 10.25
CA PRO A 142 6.91 0.36 11.26
C PRO A 142 6.74 -0.78 12.27
N ALA A 143 7.86 -1.38 12.70
CA ALA A 143 7.92 -2.32 13.81
C ALA A 143 8.16 -1.56 15.14
N GLY A 144 7.10 -1.06 15.77
CA GLY A 144 7.21 -0.35 17.06
C GLY A 144 7.81 1.04 16.93
N ARG A 145 8.99 1.29 17.54
CA ARG A 145 9.61 2.63 17.59
C ARG A 145 10.12 3.04 16.21
N LEU A 146 9.77 4.26 15.79
CA LEU A 146 10.22 4.80 14.51
C LEU A 146 11.74 5.06 14.53
N PRO A 147 12.51 4.43 13.63
CA PRO A 147 13.94 4.71 13.50
C PRO A 147 14.14 6.15 12.99
N PRO A 148 15.26 6.82 13.33
CA PRO A 148 15.63 8.05 12.66
C PRO A 148 15.84 7.80 11.15
N ALA A 149 15.49 8.78 10.31
CA ALA A 149 15.69 8.70 8.87
C ALA A 149 16.65 9.77 8.33
N ASN A 150 17.29 9.46 7.21
CA ASN A 150 18.23 10.36 6.53
C ASN A 150 17.59 11.21 5.42
N PHE A 151 16.26 11.12 5.21
CA PHE A 151 15.56 11.75 4.08
C PHE A 151 15.74 13.27 4.01
N HIS A 152 16.03 13.88 5.15
CA HIS A 152 16.18 15.33 5.29
C HIS A 152 17.63 15.79 5.31
N SER A 153 18.58 14.87 5.10
CA SER A 153 19.99 15.23 5.00
C SER A 153 20.22 16.05 3.73
N ARG A 154 20.95 17.17 3.87
CA ARG A 154 21.40 17.98 2.73
C ARG A 154 22.15 17.15 1.67
N ALA A 155 22.81 16.06 2.07
CA ALA A 155 23.51 15.16 1.15
C ALA A 155 22.58 14.49 0.13
N PHE A 156 21.31 14.28 0.49
CA PHE A 156 20.29 13.75 -0.41
C PHE A 156 19.57 14.87 -1.18
N GLY A 157 19.81 16.15 -0.83
CA GLY A 157 19.34 17.31 -1.58
C GLY A 157 17.84 17.55 -1.52
N LEU A 158 17.13 16.88 -0.60
CA LEU A 158 15.67 16.92 -0.53
C LEU A 158 15.25 17.54 0.79
N GLY A 159 14.46 18.62 0.68
CA GLY A 159 13.87 19.28 1.84
C GLY A 159 12.82 18.40 2.50
N ARG A 160 12.50 18.68 3.77
CA ARG A 160 11.38 18.04 4.47
C ARG A 160 10.07 18.15 3.70
N GLU A 161 9.85 19.30 3.06
CA GLU A 161 8.65 19.61 2.28
C GLU A 161 8.46 18.68 1.07
N ALA A 162 9.53 18.08 0.55
CA ALA A 162 9.49 17.32 -0.70
C ALA A 162 9.01 15.87 -0.52
N PHE A 163 8.96 15.36 0.71
CA PHE A 163 8.67 13.94 0.99
C PHE A 163 7.80 13.79 2.22
N LYS A 164 6.71 13.04 2.10
CA LYS A 164 5.77 12.73 3.18
C LYS A 164 5.72 11.24 3.45
N VAL A 165 5.48 10.88 4.70
CA VAL A 165 5.36 9.47 5.11
C VAL A 165 3.94 9.17 5.56
N THR A 166 3.45 8.00 5.18
CA THR A 166 2.26 7.37 5.74
C THR A 166 2.68 6.15 6.57
N LEU A 167 2.14 6.01 7.78
CA LEU A 167 2.43 4.87 8.65
C LEU A 167 1.21 3.95 8.78
N HIS A 168 1.38 2.70 8.39
CA HIS A 168 0.37 1.65 8.52
C HIS A 168 0.49 0.93 9.86
N TYR A 169 -0.65 0.59 10.46
CA TYR A 169 -0.73 -0.19 11.69
C TYR A 169 -2.02 -1.03 11.70
N PRO A 170 -2.12 -2.14 12.45
CA PRO A 170 -1.15 -2.67 13.40
C PRO A 170 -0.25 -3.78 12.82
N TYR A 171 -0.22 -3.98 11.50
CA TYR A 171 0.52 -5.08 10.89
C TYR A 171 1.75 -4.59 10.15
N LEU A 172 2.85 -5.30 10.34
CA LEU A 172 4.06 -5.22 9.52
C LEU A 172 3.99 -6.30 8.44
N ASP A 173 4.02 -5.93 7.18
CA ASP A 173 4.25 -6.86 6.08
C ASP A 173 5.71 -7.33 6.11
N LEU A 174 5.92 -8.64 6.33
CA LEU A 174 7.26 -9.23 6.37
C LEU A 174 7.72 -9.67 4.99
N THR A 175 6.82 -10.29 4.24
CA THR A 175 7.09 -10.77 2.88
C THR A 175 5.79 -10.96 2.12
N THR A 176 5.84 -10.70 0.82
CA THR A 176 4.79 -11.01 -0.13
C THR A 176 5.38 -11.85 -1.27
N THR A 177 4.71 -12.94 -1.61
CA THR A 177 5.08 -13.83 -2.72
C THR A 177 4.12 -13.66 -3.90
N ARG A 178 4.37 -14.32 -5.03
CA ARG A 178 3.42 -14.36 -6.15
C ARG A 178 2.38 -15.49 -6.04
N THR A 179 2.55 -16.39 -5.08
CA THR A 179 1.71 -17.57 -4.87
C THR A 179 1.07 -17.52 -3.49
N CYS A 180 -0.24 -17.78 -3.42
CA CYS A 180 -0.92 -17.92 -2.14
C CYS A 180 -0.44 -19.18 -1.42
N LEU A 181 -0.36 -19.12 -0.09
CA LEU A 181 -0.12 -20.32 0.72
C LEU A 181 -1.39 -21.14 0.91
N VAL A 182 -2.56 -20.49 0.88
CA VAL A 182 -3.86 -21.17 0.89
C VAL A 182 -4.41 -21.30 -0.52
N GLY A 183 -5.02 -22.44 -0.83
CA GLY A 183 -5.68 -22.71 -2.11
C GLY A 183 -4.74 -23.16 -3.22
N MET A 184 -3.42 -23.00 -3.04
CA MET A 184 -2.44 -23.46 -4.01
C MET A 184 -2.25 -24.99 -3.89
N PRO A 185 -2.54 -25.78 -4.94
CA PRO A 185 -2.22 -27.20 -4.92
C PRO A 185 -0.70 -27.40 -4.92
N TYR A 186 -0.25 -28.60 -4.53
CA TYR A 186 1.15 -28.96 -4.67
C TYR A 186 1.56 -28.91 -6.15
N VAL A 187 2.60 -28.14 -6.45
CA VAL A 187 3.22 -28.07 -7.78
C VAL A 187 4.66 -28.55 -7.61
N ALA A 188 5.02 -29.65 -8.28
CA ALA A 188 6.38 -30.17 -8.16
C ALA A 188 7.38 -29.18 -8.79
N PRO A 189 8.68 -29.23 -8.43
CA PRO A 189 9.68 -28.28 -8.93
C PRO A 189 9.80 -28.17 -10.46
N LYS A 190 9.35 -29.19 -11.18
CA LYS A 190 9.38 -29.31 -12.66
C LYS A 190 8.04 -29.01 -13.32
N ASP A 191 6.99 -28.82 -12.53
CA ASP A 191 5.65 -28.52 -13.02
C ASP A 191 5.42 -27.00 -13.07
N SER A 192 4.47 -26.58 -13.89
CA SER A 192 4.11 -25.16 -14.00
C SER A 192 2.91 -24.84 -13.13
N VAL A 193 2.88 -23.63 -12.58
CA VAL A 193 1.68 -23.07 -11.93
C VAL A 193 0.64 -22.58 -12.96
N SER A 194 0.95 -22.64 -14.26
CA SER A 194 0.06 -22.24 -15.33
C SER A 194 -1.22 -23.09 -15.34
N GLY A 195 -2.37 -22.44 -15.53
CA GLY A 195 -3.69 -23.09 -15.53
C GLY A 195 -4.33 -23.25 -14.15
N ILE A 196 -3.61 -22.96 -13.07
CA ILE A 196 -4.18 -22.93 -11.72
C ILE A 196 -4.94 -21.61 -11.55
N ASN A 197 -6.25 -21.71 -11.34
CA ASN A 197 -7.13 -20.57 -11.16
C ASN A 197 -7.18 -20.16 -9.68
N CYS A 198 -7.12 -18.85 -9.44
CA CYS A 198 -7.35 -18.29 -8.11
C CYS A 198 -8.85 -18.38 -7.77
N LEU A 199 -9.20 -19.04 -6.67
CA LEU A 199 -10.58 -19.10 -6.17
C LEU A 199 -10.82 -18.15 -4.99
N ARG A 200 -9.85 -17.26 -4.71
CA ARG A 200 -9.91 -16.22 -3.68
C ARG A 200 -10.15 -16.76 -2.26
N GLU A 201 -9.61 -17.93 -1.96
CA GLU A 201 -9.71 -18.55 -0.62
C GLU A 201 -9.19 -17.63 0.49
N CYS A 202 -8.25 -16.74 0.16
CA CYS A 202 -7.73 -15.71 1.06
C CYS A 202 -8.76 -14.66 1.53
N GLU A 203 -9.91 -14.54 0.87
CA GLU A 203 -11.04 -13.73 1.35
C GLU A 203 -11.75 -14.40 2.53
N ALA A 204 -11.75 -15.74 2.57
CA ALA A 204 -12.44 -16.52 3.60
C ALA A 204 -11.54 -16.97 4.75
N CYS A 205 -10.22 -16.96 4.58
CA CYS A 205 -9.30 -17.47 5.59
C CYS A 205 -7.98 -16.71 5.74
N SER A 206 -7.48 -16.73 6.96
CA SER A 206 -6.11 -16.42 7.35
C SER A 206 -5.68 -17.43 8.41
N PHE A 207 -4.37 -17.61 8.58
CA PHE A 207 -3.85 -18.55 9.56
C PHE A 207 -2.72 -17.93 10.37
N GLU A 208 -2.65 -18.33 11.63
CA GLU A 208 -1.60 -17.91 12.54
C GLU A 208 -0.48 -18.95 12.51
N VAL A 209 0.76 -18.48 12.45
CA VAL A 209 1.95 -19.32 12.62
C VAL A 209 2.87 -18.73 13.68
N ASP A 210 3.53 -19.61 14.41
CA ASP A 210 4.59 -19.26 15.34
C ASP A 210 5.95 -19.52 14.69
N HIS A 211 6.95 -18.71 15.05
CA HIS A 211 8.32 -18.88 14.56
C HIS A 211 9.31 -18.79 15.74
N PRO A 212 10.33 -19.67 15.85
CA PRO A 212 11.22 -19.71 17.01
C PRO A 212 11.94 -18.40 17.34
N TRP A 213 12.15 -17.54 16.33
CA TRP A 213 12.86 -16.27 16.48
C TRP A 213 11.97 -15.02 16.45
N ILE A 214 10.68 -15.15 16.16
CA ILE A 214 9.77 -14.00 16.09
C ILE A 214 8.78 -14.13 17.25
N LYS A 215 8.77 -13.12 18.12
CA LYS A 215 7.94 -13.13 19.34
C LYS A 215 6.50 -12.72 19.07
N GLU A 216 6.30 -11.92 18.02
CA GLU A 216 4.98 -11.52 17.54
C GLU A 216 4.28 -12.64 16.79
N LYS A 217 2.95 -12.68 16.89
CA LYS A 217 2.14 -13.60 16.10
C LYS A 217 2.26 -13.26 14.63
N LEU A 218 2.57 -14.28 13.84
CA LEU A 218 2.58 -14.16 12.39
C LEU A 218 1.22 -14.55 11.85
N GLN A 219 0.66 -13.69 11.01
CA GLN A 219 -0.61 -13.87 10.36
C GLN A 219 -0.34 -14.02 8.87
N ILE A 220 -0.81 -15.10 8.29
CA ILE A 220 -0.64 -15.38 6.88
C ILE A 220 -1.99 -15.26 6.20
N ARG A 221 -2.03 -14.44 5.16
CA ARG A 221 -3.21 -14.25 4.35
C ARG A 221 -2.86 -14.14 2.88
N GLY A 222 -3.44 -15.05 2.10
CA GLY A 222 -3.13 -15.17 0.68
C GLY A 222 -1.64 -15.40 0.47
N ASN A 223 -0.98 -14.44 -0.17
CA ASN A 223 0.43 -14.47 -0.52
C ASN A 223 1.32 -13.63 0.41
N THR A 224 0.79 -13.11 1.53
CA THR A 224 1.54 -12.20 2.41
C THR A 224 1.58 -12.71 3.84
N VAL A 225 2.75 -12.56 4.48
CA VAL A 225 2.99 -12.84 5.89
C VAL A 225 3.10 -11.51 6.63
N PHE A 226 2.33 -11.37 7.71
CA PHE A 226 2.28 -10.18 8.54
C PHE A 226 2.72 -10.50 9.97
N ALA A 227 3.48 -9.61 10.61
CA ALA A 227 3.65 -9.61 12.06
C ALA A 227 2.65 -8.66 12.71
N ALA A 228 1.92 -9.14 13.72
CA ALA A 228 0.86 -8.38 14.38
C ALA A 228 1.38 -7.58 15.59
N PHE A 229 1.07 -6.28 15.62
CA PHE A 229 1.42 -5.35 16.69
C PHE A 229 0.19 -4.62 17.28
N PRO A 230 -0.89 -5.34 17.67
CA PRO A 230 -2.20 -4.73 17.99
C PRO A 230 -2.18 -3.78 19.18
N LYS A 231 -1.28 -4.00 20.13
CA LYS A 231 -1.13 -3.15 21.33
C LYS A 231 -0.03 -2.10 21.19
N LYS A 232 0.55 -1.92 19.99
CA LYS A 232 1.79 -1.16 19.81
C LYS A 232 1.73 -0.03 18.77
N VAL A 233 0.68 0.80 18.74
CA VAL A 233 0.83 2.15 18.15
C VAL A 233 1.72 2.95 19.11
N GLN A 234 3.04 2.80 18.94
CA GLN A 234 4.05 3.16 19.95
C GLN A 234 4.87 4.39 19.60
N TYR A 235 4.48 5.17 18.59
CA TYR A 235 5.22 6.36 18.23
C TYR A 235 4.54 7.61 18.76
N ALA A 236 5.31 8.39 19.51
CA ALA A 236 4.87 9.72 19.91
C ALA A 236 4.72 10.60 18.66
N PRO A 237 3.82 11.62 18.66
CA PRO A 237 3.71 12.57 17.57
C PRO A 237 5.05 13.20 17.16
N ALA A 238 5.94 13.43 18.14
CA ALA A 238 7.29 13.91 17.90
C ALA A 238 8.17 12.94 17.10
N GLU A 239 7.99 11.63 17.24
CA GLU A 239 8.72 10.62 16.47
C GLU A 239 8.17 10.53 15.04
N ALA A 240 6.85 10.55 14.85
CA ALA A 240 6.21 10.64 13.54
C ALA A 240 6.66 11.91 12.79
N GLY A 241 6.68 13.05 13.49
CA GLY A 241 7.13 14.33 12.95
C GLY A 241 8.60 14.31 12.50
N ARG A 242 9.47 13.47 13.07
CA ARG A 242 10.88 13.32 12.60
C ARG A 242 10.97 12.69 11.22
N LEU A 243 10.05 11.77 10.89
CA LEU A 243 9.94 11.14 9.57
C LEU A 243 9.11 11.94 8.57
N ASN A 244 8.60 13.10 8.96
CA ASN A 244 7.56 13.81 8.22
C ASN A 244 6.33 12.92 7.94
N ALA A 245 5.97 12.09 8.92
CA ALA A 245 4.77 11.28 8.85
C ALA A 245 3.56 12.12 9.25
N ASP A 246 2.70 12.42 8.27
CA ASP A 246 1.50 13.24 8.44
C ASP A 246 0.19 12.43 8.28
N ARG A 247 0.30 11.11 8.04
CA ARG A 247 -0.84 10.21 7.89
C ARG A 247 -0.61 8.90 8.64
N LEU A 248 -1.61 8.49 9.43
CA LEU A 248 -1.68 7.18 10.07
C LEU A 248 -2.83 6.39 9.47
N VAL A 249 -2.57 5.13 9.09
CA VAL A 249 -3.54 4.27 8.42
C VAL A 249 -3.76 3.03 9.28
N TYR A 250 -4.99 2.87 9.76
CA TYR A 250 -5.43 1.61 10.33
C TYR A 250 -5.71 0.62 9.20
N SER A 251 -4.85 -0.38 9.05
CA SER A 251 -4.94 -1.46 8.08
C SER A 251 -5.31 -2.76 8.80
N PRO A 252 -6.61 -3.01 9.05
CA PRO A 252 -7.03 -4.27 9.64
C PRO A 252 -6.70 -5.46 8.71
N LEU A 253 -6.42 -6.61 9.31
CA LEU A 253 -6.44 -7.88 8.59
C LEU A 253 -7.93 -8.25 8.44
N VAL A 254 -8.54 -7.90 7.31
CA VAL A 254 -10.01 -8.06 7.10
C VAL A 254 -10.36 -9.40 6.49
#